data_AF-A0A3L7AU35-F1
#
_entry.id   AF-A0A3L7AU35-F1
#
_cell.length_a   1.000
_cell.length_b   1.000
_cell.length_c   1.000
_cell.angle_alpha   90.00
_cell.angle_beta   90.00
_cell.angle_gamma   90.00
#
_symmetry.space_group_name_H-M   'P 1'
#
loop_
_entity.id
_entity.type
_entity.pdbx_description
1 polymer ?
#
loop_
_entity_poly.entity_id
_entity_poly.type
_entity_poly.pdbx_seq_one_letter_code
_entity_poly.pdbx_strand_id
1 'polypeptide(L)'
;MAGNVPLVLNGPAAARALVARGAVRAGWCLEEVDRAFGAPRSDRVMPYPNAAAALTRVRQLGALRTGPISEAPEGSVLYYTFGSLGHIALKGAGGRVATIDFPTRGKSALVDPNDMARGWPSVRYVGYAWGPGAYLGNTVSVAVPRPPQPEPTPEGEFMPKIVHATSPKPGTIALISEFSARVYTAPGGDQGASIAVNGRAFGTVTGFTEAEVAILVAEAEARGSALAAKIARAQG
;
A
#
# COMPACT_ATOMS: atom_id res chain seq x y z
N MET A 1 -4.91 -3.69 -32.25
CA MET A 1 -4.19 -2.84 -31.29
C MET A 1 -4.34 -3.49 -29.93
N ALA A 2 -3.27 -4.08 -29.38
CA ALA A 2 -3.32 -4.63 -28.02
C ALA A 2 -3.53 -3.46 -27.05
N GLY A 3 -4.64 -3.47 -26.29
CA GLY A 3 -4.87 -2.45 -25.27
C GLY A 3 -3.88 -2.66 -24.13
N ASN A 4 -3.02 -1.68 -23.85
CA ASN A 4 -2.08 -1.78 -22.72
C ASN A 4 -2.88 -1.88 -21.42
N VAL A 5 -2.69 -2.97 -20.70
CA VAL A 5 -3.31 -3.20 -19.39
C VAL A 5 -2.72 -2.21 -18.39
N PRO A 6 -3.52 -1.41 -17.67
CA PRO A 6 -3.03 -0.52 -16.62
C PRO A 6 -2.30 -1.30 -15.52
N LEU A 7 -1.10 -0.83 -15.13
CA LEU A 7 -0.35 -1.42 -14.01
C LEU A 7 -0.90 -0.91 -12.66
N VAL A 8 -0.67 -1.69 -11.60
CA VAL A 8 -0.90 -1.28 -10.21
C VAL A 8 0.43 -0.87 -9.60
N LEU A 9 0.57 0.43 -9.32
CA LEU A 9 1.77 1.05 -8.80
C LEU A 9 1.68 1.21 -7.27
N ASN A 10 2.78 0.99 -6.57
CA ASN A 10 2.85 1.13 -5.11
C ASN A 10 3.26 2.57 -4.73
N GLY A 11 2.28 3.40 -4.39
CA GLY A 11 2.47 4.80 -4.02
C GLY A 11 3.43 4.99 -2.83
N PRO A 12 3.21 4.34 -1.67
CA PRO A 12 4.08 4.49 -0.51
C PRO A 12 5.52 4.06 -0.79
N ALA A 13 5.73 2.96 -1.52
CA ALA A 13 7.06 2.52 -1.92
C ALA A 13 7.75 3.55 -2.84
N ALA A 14 7.02 4.09 -3.80
CA ALA A 14 7.54 5.12 -4.69
C ALA A 14 7.89 6.42 -3.94
N ALA A 15 7.09 6.84 -2.95
CA ALA A 15 7.40 8.01 -2.14
C ALA A 15 8.73 7.82 -1.38
N ARG A 16 8.94 6.65 -0.78
CA ARG A 16 10.22 6.31 -0.12
C ARG A 16 11.37 6.25 -1.11
N ALA A 17 11.17 5.61 -2.27
CA ALA A 17 12.18 5.49 -3.31
C ALA A 17 12.60 6.87 -3.86
N LEU A 18 11.65 7.78 -4.07
CA LEU A 18 11.92 9.14 -4.51
C LEU A 18 12.81 9.89 -3.51
N VAL A 19 12.49 9.83 -2.21
CA VAL A 19 13.28 10.48 -1.16
C VAL A 19 14.70 9.88 -1.11
N ALA A 20 14.81 8.55 -1.16
CA ALA A 20 16.08 7.84 -1.05
C ALA A 20 17.07 8.11 -2.20
N ARG A 21 16.62 8.69 -3.33
CA ARG A 21 17.50 9.03 -4.46
C ARG A 21 18.58 10.06 -4.10
N GLY A 22 18.29 10.98 -3.18
CA GLY A 22 19.19 12.06 -2.82
C GLY A 22 19.43 13.05 -3.97
N ALA A 23 20.37 12.77 -4.85
CA ALA A 23 20.67 13.61 -6.02
C ALA A 23 19.78 13.24 -7.22
N VAL A 24 19.20 14.24 -7.88
CA VAL A 24 18.26 14.08 -9.00
C VAL A 24 18.48 15.15 -10.06
N ARG A 25 17.90 14.96 -11.25
CA ARG A 25 17.99 15.96 -12.32
C ARG A 25 17.00 17.10 -12.05
N ALA A 26 17.53 18.32 -11.90
CA ALA A 26 16.71 19.49 -11.59
C ALA A 26 15.70 19.81 -12.71
N GLY A 27 14.44 20.02 -12.34
CA GLY A 27 13.32 20.33 -13.24
C GLY A 27 12.62 19.10 -13.84
N TRP A 28 13.03 17.88 -13.49
CA TRP A 28 12.52 16.64 -14.10
C TRP A 28 11.57 15.88 -13.18
N CYS A 29 10.68 16.59 -12.49
CA CYS A 29 9.84 16.00 -11.43
C CYS A 29 8.97 14.84 -11.91
N LEU A 30 8.44 14.91 -13.13
CA LEU A 30 7.67 13.79 -13.70
C LEU A 30 8.53 12.55 -13.93
N GLU A 31 9.73 12.70 -14.49
CA GLU A 31 10.62 11.56 -14.76
C GLU A 31 11.14 10.96 -13.46
N GLU A 32 11.44 11.78 -12.45
CA GLU A 32 11.89 11.30 -11.15
C GLU A 32 10.78 10.53 -10.42
N VAL A 33 9.53 10.97 -10.51
CA VAL A 33 8.37 10.20 -10.03
C VAL A 33 8.18 8.91 -10.84
N ASP A 34 8.34 8.94 -12.17
CA ASP A 34 8.23 7.76 -13.04
C ASP A 34 9.26 6.69 -12.64
N ARG A 35 10.51 7.12 -12.44
CA ARG A 35 11.61 6.28 -11.94
C ARG A 35 11.34 5.76 -10.53
N ALA A 36 10.76 6.57 -9.65
CA ALA A 36 10.42 6.16 -8.29
C ALA A 36 9.34 5.05 -8.26
N PHE A 37 8.44 5.04 -9.25
CA PHE A 37 7.51 3.93 -9.48
C PHE A 37 8.17 2.68 -10.12
N GLY A 38 9.49 2.69 -10.32
CA GLY A 38 10.23 1.60 -10.96
C GLY A 38 10.31 1.71 -12.47
N ALA A 39 10.12 2.91 -13.04
CA ALA A 39 10.04 3.15 -14.47
C ALA A 39 9.08 2.15 -15.16
N PRO A 40 7.77 2.21 -14.87
CA PRO A 40 6.77 1.20 -15.27
C PRO A 40 6.54 1.07 -16.80
N ARG A 41 7.45 1.55 -17.65
CA ARG A 41 7.36 1.53 -19.11
C ARG A 41 7.75 0.16 -19.66
N SER A 42 6.77 -0.68 -20.00
CA SER A 42 7.02 -1.78 -20.95
C SER A 42 6.63 -1.48 -22.40
N ASP A 43 5.77 -0.50 -22.72
CA ASP A 43 5.16 -0.51 -24.08
C ASP A 43 4.36 0.73 -24.54
N ARG A 44 4.52 1.93 -23.96
CA ARG A 44 3.65 3.08 -24.34
C ARG A 44 4.22 4.01 -25.43
N VAL A 45 3.35 4.31 -26.40
CA VAL A 45 3.55 5.17 -27.59
C VAL A 45 3.47 6.68 -27.29
N MET A 46 2.98 7.09 -26.10
CA MET A 46 2.79 8.51 -25.77
C MET A 46 3.80 9.00 -24.73
N PRO A 47 4.74 9.89 -25.09
CA PRO A 47 5.59 10.56 -24.12
C PRO A 47 4.78 11.67 -23.45
N TYR A 48 4.47 11.55 -22.17
CA TYR A 48 4.00 12.71 -21.42
C TYR A 48 5.18 13.67 -21.27
N PRO A 49 5.12 14.89 -21.85
CA PRO A 49 6.29 15.77 -21.90
C PRO A 49 6.60 16.43 -20.56
N ASN A 50 5.61 16.62 -19.68
CA ASN A 50 5.76 17.31 -18.39
C ASN A 50 4.60 17.00 -17.41
N ALA A 51 4.72 17.49 -16.18
CA ALA A 51 3.74 17.28 -15.11
C ALA A 51 2.36 17.91 -15.42
N ALA A 52 2.30 19.01 -16.17
CA ALA A 52 1.05 19.61 -16.61
C ALA A 52 0.26 18.68 -17.55
N ALA A 53 0.93 17.98 -18.47
CA ALA A 53 0.29 16.97 -19.30
C ALA A 53 -0.24 15.78 -18.47
N ALA A 54 0.50 15.36 -17.46
CA ALA A 54 0.05 14.33 -16.51
C ALA A 54 -1.21 14.79 -15.74
N LEU A 55 -1.22 16.05 -15.28
CA LEU A 55 -2.38 16.66 -14.63
C LEU A 55 -3.61 16.73 -15.56
N THR A 56 -3.42 17.16 -16.82
CA THR A 56 -4.51 17.15 -17.81
C THR A 56 -5.09 15.76 -18.00
N ARG A 57 -4.22 14.74 -18.06
CA ARG A 57 -4.67 13.36 -18.23
C ARG A 57 -5.44 12.83 -17.01
N VAL A 58 -4.94 13.06 -15.80
CA VAL A 58 -5.62 12.59 -14.57
C VAL A 58 -7.00 13.26 -14.41
N ARG A 59 -7.16 14.51 -14.88
CA ARG A 59 -8.46 15.19 -14.99
C ARG A 59 -9.39 14.54 -16.01
N GLN A 60 -8.89 14.29 -17.23
CA GLN A 60 -9.67 13.62 -18.27
C GLN A 60 -10.17 12.22 -17.85
N LEU A 61 -9.40 11.53 -17.02
CA LEU A 61 -9.75 10.22 -16.48
C LEU A 61 -10.67 10.29 -15.23
N GLY A 62 -11.01 11.49 -14.73
CA GLY A 62 -11.82 11.66 -13.53
C GLY A 62 -11.15 11.17 -12.23
N ALA A 63 -9.83 10.95 -12.24
CA ALA A 63 -9.11 10.38 -11.11
C ALA A 63 -8.60 11.45 -10.12
N LEU A 64 -8.61 12.73 -10.51
CA LEU A 64 -8.19 13.85 -9.67
C LEU A 64 -9.23 14.12 -8.58
N ARG A 65 -8.77 14.17 -7.33
CA ARG A 65 -9.55 14.63 -6.17
C ARG A 65 -9.09 16.02 -5.78
N THR A 66 -10.06 16.91 -5.56
CA THR A 66 -9.84 18.26 -5.03
C THR A 66 -10.06 18.25 -3.52
N GLY A 67 -9.12 18.79 -2.76
CA GLY A 67 -9.15 18.80 -1.30
C GLY A 67 -7.76 19.07 -0.74
N PRO A 68 -7.63 19.47 0.54
CA PRO A 68 -6.34 19.82 1.14
C PRO A 68 -5.33 18.66 1.11
N ILE A 69 -4.03 18.98 1.07
CA ILE A 69 -2.95 17.98 1.06
C ILE A 69 -3.01 17.04 2.29
N SER A 70 -3.58 17.49 3.40
CA SER A 70 -3.75 16.70 4.64
C SER A 70 -4.69 15.50 4.44
N GLU A 71 -5.65 15.58 3.53
CA GLU A 71 -6.60 14.49 3.25
C GLU A 71 -6.03 13.44 2.28
N ALA A 72 -4.95 13.76 1.57
CA ALA A 72 -4.33 12.83 0.65
C ALA A 72 -3.73 11.63 1.42
N PRO A 73 -4.15 10.38 1.13
CA PRO A 73 -3.52 9.20 1.70
C PRO A 73 -2.03 9.10 1.34
N GLU A 74 -1.22 8.51 2.22
CA GLU A 74 0.20 8.28 1.93
C GLU A 74 0.35 7.44 0.64
N GLY A 75 1.26 7.87 -0.23
CA GLY A 75 1.49 7.31 -1.55
C GLY A 75 0.65 7.93 -2.67
N SER A 76 -0.29 8.82 -2.37
CA SER A 76 -1.04 9.53 -3.41
C SER A 76 -0.11 10.36 -4.29
N VAL A 77 -0.46 10.50 -5.57
CA VAL A 77 0.21 11.44 -6.47
C VAL A 77 -0.35 12.83 -6.24
N LEU A 78 0.52 13.79 -5.97
CA LEU A 78 0.17 15.19 -5.73
C LEU A 78 0.46 16.00 -6.99
N TYR A 79 -0.52 16.77 -7.45
CA TYR A 79 -0.42 17.58 -8.65
C TYR A 79 -0.44 19.07 -8.33
N TYR A 80 0.41 19.82 -9.02
CA TYR A 80 0.57 21.25 -8.85
C TYR A 80 0.61 21.96 -10.21
N THR A 81 0.16 23.20 -10.27
CA THR A 81 0.52 24.12 -11.37
C THR A 81 1.81 24.85 -11.03
N PHE A 82 2.65 25.06 -12.06
CA PHE A 82 3.90 25.81 -11.99
C PHE A 82 4.31 26.18 -13.42
N GLY A 83 4.11 27.44 -13.80
CA GLY A 83 4.24 27.87 -15.20
C GLY A 83 3.43 26.97 -16.15
N SER A 84 3.97 26.70 -17.34
CA SER A 84 3.38 25.78 -18.32
C SER A 84 3.75 24.30 -18.11
N LEU A 85 4.73 24.01 -17.24
CA LEU A 85 5.28 22.66 -17.06
C LEU A 85 4.58 21.87 -15.94
N GLY A 86 3.99 22.57 -14.97
CA GLY A 86 3.41 21.95 -13.78
C GLY A 86 4.47 21.39 -12.83
N HIS A 87 4.01 20.82 -11.73
CA HIS A 87 4.86 20.03 -10.83
C HIS A 87 4.10 18.83 -10.28
N ILE A 88 4.83 17.77 -9.97
CA ILE A 88 4.29 16.52 -9.46
C ILE A 88 5.16 16.00 -8.34
N ALA A 89 4.52 15.46 -7.31
CA ALA A 89 5.17 14.92 -6.13
C ALA A 89 4.39 13.71 -5.62
N LEU A 90 4.89 13.05 -4.59
CA LEU A 90 4.19 11.95 -3.91
C LEU A 90 3.90 12.36 -2.47
N LYS A 91 2.73 11.96 -1.96
CA LYS A 91 2.44 12.06 -0.54
C LYS A 91 3.32 11.06 0.20
N GLY A 92 4.21 11.55 1.06
CA GLY A 92 5.07 10.72 1.91
C GLY A 92 4.48 10.52 3.31
N ALA A 93 5.25 9.84 4.15
CA ALA A 93 4.88 9.55 5.53
C ALA A 93 4.76 10.80 6.40
N GLY A 94 3.97 10.70 7.48
CA GLY A 94 3.81 11.77 8.46
C GLY A 94 3.15 13.04 7.89
N GLY A 95 2.36 12.91 6.83
CA GLY A 95 1.69 14.05 6.19
C GLY A 95 2.59 14.88 5.26
N ARG A 96 3.85 14.49 5.07
CA ARG A 96 4.85 15.25 4.31
C ARG A 96 4.80 14.96 2.80
N VAL A 97 5.53 15.75 2.02
CA VAL A 97 5.60 15.64 0.56
C VAL A 97 6.96 15.12 0.14
N ALA A 98 7.00 14.00 -0.56
CA ALA A 98 8.20 13.52 -1.24
C ALA A 98 8.30 14.22 -2.61
N THR A 99 9.30 15.09 -2.76
CA THR A 99 9.45 15.92 -3.97
C THR A 99 10.91 16.09 -4.34
N ILE A 100 11.15 16.76 -5.47
CA ILE A 100 12.48 17.17 -5.92
C ILE A 100 12.59 18.69 -5.99
N ASP A 101 13.82 19.17 -6.05
CA ASP A 101 14.22 20.57 -6.18
C ASP A 101 13.88 21.49 -5.00
N PHE A 102 13.21 20.96 -3.97
CA PHE A 102 12.92 21.65 -2.72
C PHE A 102 13.36 20.79 -1.52
N PRO A 103 14.02 21.37 -0.49
CA PRO A 103 14.42 22.78 -0.35
C PRO A 103 15.65 23.15 -1.17
N THR A 104 16.31 22.17 -1.80
CA THR A 104 17.53 22.38 -2.59
C THR A 104 17.33 21.88 -4.01
N ARG A 105 17.60 22.75 -4.99
CA ARG A 105 17.59 22.40 -6.41
C ARG A 105 18.54 21.22 -6.70
N GLY A 106 18.10 20.26 -7.49
CA GLY A 106 18.83 19.04 -7.84
C GLY A 106 18.81 17.94 -6.77
N LYS A 107 17.99 18.08 -5.72
CA LYS A 107 17.85 17.06 -4.67
C LYS A 107 16.40 16.61 -4.49
N SER A 108 16.22 15.35 -4.10
CA SER A 108 14.96 14.84 -3.56
C SER A 108 14.92 15.00 -2.04
N ALA A 109 13.74 15.24 -1.50
CA ALA A 109 13.54 15.35 -0.06
C ALA A 109 12.10 15.03 0.34
N LEU A 110 11.93 14.72 1.63
CA LEU A 110 10.64 14.71 2.29
C LEU A 110 10.47 16.05 3.01
N VAL A 111 9.46 16.83 2.63
CA VAL A 111 9.30 18.23 3.06
C VAL A 111 7.93 18.50 3.66
N ASP A 112 7.84 19.49 4.54
CA ASP A 112 6.55 19.96 5.03
C ASP A 112 5.79 20.66 3.88
N PRO A 113 4.49 20.38 3.66
CA PRO A 113 3.72 21.04 2.62
C PRO A 113 3.68 22.57 2.76
N ASN A 114 3.67 23.10 3.99
CA ASN A 114 3.63 24.53 4.26
C ASN A 114 4.98 25.19 3.96
N ASP A 115 6.09 24.51 4.25
CA ASP A 115 7.42 25.00 3.87
C ASP A 115 7.57 25.10 2.36
N MET A 116 7.09 24.09 1.63
CA MET A 116 7.08 24.11 0.17
C MET A 116 6.20 25.24 -0.37
N ALA A 117 5.00 25.45 0.19
CA ALA A 117 4.11 26.54 -0.24
C ALA A 117 4.72 27.93 0.00
N ARG A 118 5.45 28.11 1.12
CA ARG A 118 6.16 29.37 1.44
C ARG A 118 7.40 29.57 0.57
N GLY A 119 8.19 28.52 0.39
CA GLY A 119 9.47 28.58 -0.34
C GLY A 119 9.30 28.65 -1.85
N TRP A 120 8.19 28.11 -2.39
CA TRP A 120 7.86 28.13 -3.82
C TRP A 120 6.50 28.80 -4.07
N PRO A 121 6.42 30.14 -3.96
CA PRO A 121 5.17 30.88 -4.07
C PRO A 121 4.62 30.94 -5.49
N SER A 122 5.19 30.28 -6.48
CA SER A 122 4.63 30.12 -7.83
C SER A 122 4.13 28.70 -8.12
N VAL A 123 4.38 27.75 -7.22
CA VAL A 123 3.86 26.40 -7.28
C VAL A 123 2.53 26.38 -6.54
N ARG A 124 1.44 25.98 -7.20
CA ARG A 124 0.10 25.92 -6.60
C ARG A 124 -0.40 24.50 -6.60
N TYR A 125 -0.71 23.99 -5.42
CA TYR A 125 -1.34 22.69 -5.29
C TYR A 125 -2.74 22.69 -5.90
N VAL A 126 -3.04 21.64 -6.66
CA VAL A 126 -4.31 21.48 -7.38
C VAL A 126 -5.17 20.38 -6.76
N GLY A 127 -4.53 19.30 -6.32
CA GLY A 127 -5.23 18.12 -5.83
C GLY A 127 -4.33 16.89 -5.84
N TYR A 128 -4.94 15.76 -5.51
CA TYR A 128 -4.25 14.48 -5.38
C TYR A 128 -5.00 13.38 -6.11
N ALA A 129 -4.31 12.29 -6.45
CA ALA A 129 -4.93 11.13 -7.08
C ALA A 129 -4.36 9.82 -6.54
N TRP A 130 -5.25 8.84 -6.39
CA TRP A 130 -4.96 7.44 -6.15
C TRP A 130 -6.09 6.58 -6.73
N GLY A 131 -5.85 5.28 -6.86
CA GLY A 131 -6.74 4.35 -7.55
C GLY A 131 -6.57 4.39 -9.08
N PRO A 132 -7.55 3.88 -9.84
CA PRO A 132 -7.47 3.79 -11.30
C PRO A 132 -7.20 5.15 -11.97
N GLY A 133 -6.28 5.18 -12.94
CA GLY A 133 -5.96 6.37 -13.74
C GLY A 133 -5.16 7.46 -13.00
N ALA A 134 -4.82 7.26 -11.74
CA ALA A 134 -4.20 8.26 -10.87
C ALA A 134 -2.81 8.74 -11.30
N TYR A 135 -2.07 7.93 -12.08
CA TYR A 135 -0.76 8.31 -12.60
C TYR A 135 -0.57 7.86 -14.04
N LEU A 136 -0.58 8.82 -14.98
CA LEU A 136 -0.37 8.56 -16.40
C LEU A 136 -1.30 7.47 -16.99
N GLY A 137 -2.47 7.22 -16.39
CA GLY A 137 -3.39 6.14 -16.77
C GLY A 137 -3.17 4.80 -16.06
N ASN A 138 -2.21 4.70 -15.13
CA ASN A 138 -2.02 3.55 -14.25
C ASN A 138 -2.82 3.71 -12.95
N THR A 139 -3.05 2.58 -12.29
CA THR A 139 -3.65 2.53 -10.96
C THR A 139 -2.58 2.78 -9.91
N VAL A 140 -2.84 3.67 -8.94
CA VAL A 140 -1.93 3.90 -7.80
C VAL A 140 -2.56 3.37 -6.52
N SER A 141 -1.92 2.40 -5.89
CA SER A 141 -2.27 1.93 -4.54
C SER A 141 -1.67 2.84 -3.48
N VAL A 142 -2.41 3.06 -2.40
CA VAL A 142 -2.04 3.95 -1.29
C VAL A 142 -2.11 3.22 0.04
N ALA A 143 -1.39 3.74 1.05
CA ALA A 143 -1.66 3.37 2.42
C ALA A 143 -2.97 4.07 2.82
N VAL A 144 -4.08 3.35 2.70
CA VAL A 144 -5.36 3.81 3.23
C VAL A 144 -5.22 3.93 4.74
N PRO A 145 -5.55 5.07 5.37
CA PRO A 145 -5.68 5.13 6.82
C PRO A 145 -6.66 4.03 7.21
N ARG A 146 -6.17 2.99 7.89
CA ARG A 146 -7.06 1.99 8.46
C ARG A 146 -8.01 2.80 9.35
N PRO A 147 -9.35 2.75 9.17
CA PRO A 147 -10.24 3.35 10.15
C PRO A 147 -9.79 2.85 11.52
N PRO A 148 -9.77 3.70 12.58
CA PRO A 148 -9.31 3.27 13.89
C PRO A 148 -9.97 1.93 14.16
N GLN A 149 -9.16 0.86 14.16
CA GLN A 149 -9.72 -0.39 14.57
C GLN A 149 -10.12 -0.16 16.01
N PRO A 150 -11.34 -0.55 16.42
CA PRO A 150 -11.61 -0.62 17.84
C PRO A 150 -10.42 -1.31 18.47
N GLU A 151 -9.87 -0.74 19.54
CA GLU A 151 -8.83 -1.42 20.30
C GLU A 151 -9.30 -2.86 20.46
N PRO A 152 -8.45 -3.86 20.14
CA PRO A 152 -8.85 -5.23 20.34
C PRO A 152 -9.26 -5.32 21.80
N THR A 153 -10.56 -5.48 22.07
CA THR A 153 -10.94 -6.09 23.32
C THR A 153 -10.18 -7.42 23.34
N PRO A 154 -9.60 -7.87 24.46
CA PRO A 154 -8.90 -9.15 24.55
C PRO A 154 -9.76 -10.38 24.19
N GLU A 155 -10.98 -10.17 23.72
CA GLU A 155 -11.94 -11.16 23.27
C GLU A 155 -11.69 -11.48 21.79
N GLY A 156 -10.56 -12.14 21.52
CA GLY A 156 -10.26 -12.75 20.23
C GLY A 156 -10.28 -14.27 20.34
N GLU A 157 -10.98 -14.94 19.44
CA GLU A 157 -10.96 -16.40 19.33
C GLU A 157 -9.62 -16.86 18.72
N PHE A 158 -8.96 -17.83 19.36
CA PHE A 158 -7.77 -18.48 18.83
C PHE A 158 -8.21 -19.48 17.77
N MET A 159 -8.22 -19.09 16.48
CA MET A 159 -8.55 -20.04 15.42
C MET A 159 -7.28 -20.60 14.78
N PRO A 160 -6.93 -21.86 15.05
CA PRO A 160 -5.79 -22.49 14.40
C PRO A 160 -6.13 -22.88 12.96
N LYS A 161 -5.24 -22.55 12.03
CA LYS A 161 -5.34 -22.95 10.63
C LYS A 161 -4.48 -24.19 10.41
N ILE A 162 -5.11 -25.27 9.96
CA ILE A 162 -4.40 -26.50 9.60
C ILE A 162 -4.03 -26.40 8.11
N VAL A 163 -2.75 -26.24 7.81
CA VAL A 163 -2.21 -26.27 6.45
C VAL A 163 -1.41 -27.55 6.29
N HIS A 164 -1.69 -28.36 5.28
CA HIS A 164 -0.80 -29.47 4.95
C HIS A 164 0.45 -28.88 4.30
N ALA A 165 1.54 -28.80 5.07
CA ALA A 165 2.81 -28.44 4.48
C ALA A 165 3.24 -29.60 3.58
N THR A 166 3.52 -29.33 2.32
CA THR A 166 4.35 -30.20 1.49
C THR A 166 5.78 -30.17 2.03
N SER A 167 5.94 -30.70 3.24
CA SER A 167 7.22 -31.08 3.83
C SER A 167 7.83 -32.18 2.96
N PRO A 168 9.17 -32.25 2.82
CA PRO A 168 9.84 -33.39 2.19
C PRO A 168 9.59 -34.72 2.92
N LYS A 169 8.91 -34.73 4.07
CA LYS A 169 8.44 -35.93 4.77
C LYS A 169 6.92 -36.09 4.62
N PRO A 170 6.44 -37.21 4.03
CA PRO A 170 5.02 -37.56 4.03
C PRO A 170 4.44 -37.48 5.46
N GLY A 171 3.28 -36.85 5.63
CA GLY A 171 2.55 -36.78 6.91
C GLY A 171 2.87 -35.59 7.82
N THR A 172 3.57 -34.55 7.36
CA THR A 172 3.81 -33.35 8.17
C THR A 172 2.71 -32.29 7.94
N ILE A 173 1.98 -31.94 9.00
CA ILE A 173 0.97 -30.87 8.99
C ILE A 173 1.59 -29.60 9.60
N ALA A 174 1.42 -28.45 8.94
CA ALA A 174 1.76 -27.15 9.50
C ALA A 174 0.52 -26.51 10.14
N LEU A 175 0.60 -26.24 11.44
CA LEU A 175 -0.39 -25.47 12.16
C LEU A 175 0.01 -24.00 12.11
N ILE A 176 -0.80 -23.17 11.47
CA ILE A 176 -0.65 -21.72 11.46
C ILE A 176 -1.65 -21.15 12.47
N SER A 177 -1.18 -20.79 13.66
CA SER A 177 -1.96 -19.97 14.58
C SER A 177 -1.82 -18.50 14.17
N GLU A 178 -2.91 -17.85 13.77
CA GLU A 178 -2.92 -16.41 13.56
C GLU A 178 -3.12 -15.69 14.90
N PHE A 179 -2.18 -14.83 15.26
CA PHE A 179 -2.35 -13.88 16.35
C PHE A 179 -2.90 -12.57 15.80
N SER A 180 -4.19 -12.52 15.45
CA SER A 180 -4.88 -11.23 15.31
C SER A 180 -6.40 -11.31 15.29
N ALA A 181 -6.99 -10.37 16.02
CA ALA A 181 -8.40 -10.14 16.30
C ALA A 181 -9.32 -9.95 15.07
N ARG A 182 -9.98 -11.03 14.63
CA ARG A 182 -11.27 -10.90 13.95
C ARG A 182 -12.17 -12.06 14.38
N VAL A 183 -13.08 -11.79 15.30
CA VAL A 183 -14.21 -12.69 15.62
C VAL A 183 -15.18 -12.61 14.43
N TYR A 184 -15.45 -13.74 13.78
CA TYR A 184 -16.39 -13.81 12.67
C TYR A 184 -17.78 -14.12 13.20
N THR A 185 -18.61 -13.10 13.39
CA THR A 185 -19.91 -13.22 14.10
C THR A 185 -21.09 -13.62 13.20
N ALA A 186 -20.87 -14.11 11.97
CA ALA A 186 -21.97 -14.43 11.05
C ALA A 186 -21.73 -15.74 10.26
N PRO A 187 -22.63 -16.75 10.40
CA PRO A 187 -22.57 -18.01 9.64
C PRO A 187 -22.63 -17.86 8.11
N GLY A 188 -23.05 -16.69 7.60
CA GLY A 188 -23.09 -16.35 6.17
C GLY A 188 -22.10 -15.26 5.73
N GLY A 189 -21.17 -14.86 6.61
CA GLY A 189 -20.25 -13.72 6.38
C GLY A 189 -18.79 -14.11 6.13
N ASP A 190 -17.89 -13.14 6.34
CA ASP A 190 -16.42 -13.12 6.13
C ASP A 190 -15.64 -14.40 6.51
N GLN A 191 -16.21 -15.30 7.32
CA GLN A 191 -15.67 -16.62 7.61
C GLN A 191 -15.50 -17.47 6.34
N GLY A 192 -16.53 -17.52 5.48
CA GLY A 192 -16.47 -18.25 4.21
C GLY A 192 -15.46 -17.64 3.23
N ALA A 193 -15.32 -16.31 3.24
CA ALA A 193 -14.32 -15.60 2.45
C ALA A 193 -12.90 -15.87 2.96
N SER A 194 -12.68 -15.89 4.28
CA SER A 194 -11.39 -16.22 4.89
C SER A 194 -11.00 -17.68 4.61
N ILE A 195 -11.92 -18.63 4.78
CA ILE A 195 -11.69 -20.05 4.42
C ILE A 195 -11.35 -20.16 2.94
N ALA A 196 -12.08 -19.49 2.05
CA ALA A 196 -11.81 -19.51 0.60
C ALA A 196 -10.48 -18.83 0.23
N VAL A 197 -10.10 -17.72 0.90
CA VAL A 197 -8.82 -17.03 0.69
C VAL A 197 -7.66 -17.91 1.16
N ASN A 198 -7.77 -18.51 2.35
CA ASN A 198 -6.73 -19.39 2.88
C ASN A 198 -6.63 -20.70 2.08
N GLY A 199 -7.75 -21.30 1.68
CA GLY A 199 -7.77 -22.45 0.77
C GLY A 199 -7.14 -22.14 -0.60
N ARG A 200 -7.29 -20.91 -1.11
CA ARG A 200 -6.60 -20.45 -2.33
C ARG A 200 -5.10 -20.22 -2.12
N ALA A 201 -4.71 -19.66 -0.98
CA ALA A 201 -3.31 -19.31 -0.71
C ALA A 201 -2.45 -20.53 -0.33
N PHE A 202 -3.04 -21.50 0.37
CA PHE A 202 -2.31 -22.58 1.02
C PHE A 202 -2.83 -23.99 0.65
N GLY A 203 -3.88 -24.07 -0.16
CA GLY A 203 -4.56 -25.32 -0.48
C GLY A 203 -5.57 -25.74 0.58
N THR A 204 -6.54 -26.56 0.18
CA THR A 204 -7.50 -27.19 1.11
C THR A 204 -7.04 -28.60 1.40
N VAL A 205 -6.93 -28.97 2.66
CA VAL A 205 -6.63 -30.35 3.05
C VAL A 205 -7.92 -31.12 3.17
N THR A 206 -7.99 -32.28 2.52
CA THR A 206 -9.11 -33.22 2.63
C THR A 206 -8.59 -34.52 3.22
N GLY A 207 -9.42 -35.24 3.99
CA GLY A 207 -9.06 -36.54 4.56
C GLY A 207 -8.76 -36.58 6.05
N PHE A 208 -9.03 -35.51 6.81
CA PHE A 208 -9.05 -35.59 8.28
C PHE A 208 -10.45 -35.90 8.80
N THR A 209 -10.53 -36.72 9.83
CA THR A 209 -11.71 -36.88 10.66
C THR A 209 -11.89 -35.66 11.58
N GLU A 210 -13.11 -35.41 12.03
CA GLU A 210 -13.43 -34.33 12.97
C GLU A 210 -12.60 -34.42 14.27
N ALA A 211 -12.33 -35.64 14.75
CA ALA A 211 -11.49 -35.89 15.91
C ALA A 211 -10.02 -35.48 15.70
N GLU A 212 -9.46 -35.77 14.52
CA GLU A 212 -8.10 -35.37 14.17
C GLU A 212 -7.98 -33.84 14.03
N VAL A 213 -9.00 -33.19 13.47
CA VAL A 213 -9.07 -31.72 13.42
C VAL A 213 -9.12 -31.14 14.83
N ALA A 214 -9.94 -31.70 15.73
CA ALA A 214 -10.05 -31.23 17.11
C ALA A 214 -8.73 -31.33 17.89
N ILE A 215 -7.97 -32.41 17.71
CA ILE A 215 -6.64 -32.58 18.34
C ILE A 215 -5.66 -31.50 17.85
N LEU A 216 -5.61 -31.27 16.53
CA LEU A 216 -4.75 -30.28 15.91
C LEU A 216 -5.11 -28.85 16.34
N VAL A 217 -6.40 -28.58 16.51
CA VAL A 217 -6.91 -27.31 17.04
C VAL A 217 -6.42 -27.10 18.47
N ALA A 218 -6.65 -28.08 19.36
CA ALA A 218 -6.26 -27.99 20.75
C ALA A 218 -4.73 -27.81 20.93
N GLU A 219 -3.93 -28.50 20.13
CA GLU A 219 -2.46 -28.35 20.16
C GLU A 219 -2.02 -26.94 19.75
N ALA A 220 -2.64 -26.38 18.72
CA ALA A 220 -2.33 -25.05 18.23
C ALA A 220 -2.79 -23.94 19.20
N GLU A 221 -3.92 -24.13 19.90
CA GLU A 221 -4.36 -23.25 20.99
C GLU A 221 -3.39 -23.28 22.18
N ALA A 222 -2.92 -24.46 22.58
CA ALA A 222 -1.94 -24.62 23.66
C ALA A 222 -0.61 -23.93 23.33
N ARG A 223 -0.10 -24.11 22.10
CA ARG A 223 1.10 -23.42 21.62
C ARG A 223 0.89 -21.90 21.53
N GLY A 224 -0.30 -21.49 21.10
CA GLY A 224 -0.70 -20.08 21.02
C GLY A 224 -0.64 -19.40 22.38
N SER A 225 -1.27 -20.02 23.37
CA SER A 225 -1.30 -19.57 24.76
C SER A 225 0.10 -19.49 25.38
N ALA A 226 0.95 -20.49 25.11
CA ALA A 226 2.32 -20.52 25.61
C ALA A 226 3.19 -19.38 25.03
N LEU A 227 3.01 -19.02 23.76
CA LEU A 227 3.71 -17.90 23.12
C LEU A 227 3.19 -16.55 23.64
N ALA A 228 1.87 -16.38 23.79
CA ALA A 228 1.29 -15.18 24.39
C ALA A 228 1.86 -14.92 25.79
N ALA A 229 1.98 -15.97 26.62
CA ALA A 229 2.59 -15.89 27.94
C ALA A 229 4.10 -15.56 27.92
N LYS A 230 4.83 -15.92 26.86
CA LYS A 230 6.24 -15.52 26.68
C LYS A 230 6.36 -14.04 26.29
N ILE A 231 5.49 -13.56 25.41
CA ILE A 231 5.46 -12.15 24.98
C ILE A 231 5.11 -11.25 26.16
N ALA A 232 4.07 -11.59 26.92
CA ALA A 232 3.66 -10.82 28.11
C ALA A 232 4.80 -10.71 29.14
N ARG A 233 5.58 -11.79 29.34
CA ARG A 233 6.76 -11.78 30.22
C ARG A 233 7.96 -11.00 29.69
N ALA A 234 8.04 -10.77 28.38
CA ALA A 234 9.13 -9.99 27.78
C ALA A 234 8.83 -8.47 27.77
N GLN A 235 7.60 -8.08 28.10
CA GLN A 235 7.11 -6.69 28.06
C GLN A 235 6.95 -6.06 29.45
N GLY A 236 7.09 -6.84 30.53
CA GLY A 236 7.13 -6.38 31.92
C GLY A 236 8.48 -6.68 32.55
#